data_AF-A0A2N6FUY1-F1
#
_entry.id   AF-A0A2N6FUY1-F1
#
_cell.length_a   1.000
_cell.length_b   1.000
_cell.length_c   1.000
_cell.angle_alpha   90.00
_cell.angle_beta   90.00
_cell.angle_gamma   90.00
#
_symmetry.space_group_name_H-M   'P 1'
#
loop_
_entity.id
_entity.type
_entity.pdbx_description
1 polymer ?
#
loop_
_entity_poly.entity_id
_entity_poly.type
_entity_poly.pdbx_seq_one_letter_code
_entity_poly.pdbx_strand_id
1 'polypeptide(L)'
;MRSKPFSFSLKQPRGSAYLELLMVFIILAALFAIIVPTYFDYVDKAKLTLAHNTIDTVGKALKLYHHKHQTYPANIDFTSGKDTTGGAVFTESLLEQIHTDFSSIDSYSSSVSDYTLTATATDKQQTTILLTPKGIQTGKEP
;
A
#
# COMPACT_ATOMS: atom_id res chain seq x y z
N MET A 1 -15.14 65.47 23.16
CA MET A 1 -14.91 64.02 23.26
C MET A 1 -13.66 63.68 22.44
N ARG A 2 -12.60 63.14 23.05
CA ARG A 2 -11.29 62.94 22.43
C ARG A 2 -11.02 61.44 22.37
N SER A 3 -11.13 60.83 21.18
CA SER A 3 -10.82 59.41 20.97
C SER A 3 -9.31 59.21 21.08
N LYS A 4 -8.90 58.29 21.95
CA LYS A 4 -7.49 57.88 22.07
C LYS A 4 -7.21 56.86 20.95
N PRO A 5 -6.20 57.07 20.08
CA PRO A 5 -5.81 56.04 19.13
C PRO A 5 -5.10 54.91 19.88
N PHE A 6 -5.43 53.68 19.49
CA PHE A 6 -4.81 52.47 20.01
C PHE A 6 -3.41 52.32 19.38
N SER A 7 -2.40 52.96 19.98
CA SER A 7 -1.02 52.87 19.51
C SER A 7 -0.36 51.58 19.99
N PHE A 8 -0.25 50.58 19.10
CA PHE A 8 0.63 49.43 19.29
C PHE A 8 2.07 49.83 18.94
N SER A 9 2.83 50.22 19.96
CA SER A 9 4.27 50.49 19.81
C SER A 9 5.03 49.16 19.75
N LEU A 10 5.35 48.69 18.55
CA LEU A 10 6.29 47.58 18.35
C LEU A 10 7.70 48.11 18.61
N LYS A 11 8.22 47.88 19.83
CA LYS A 11 9.66 48.00 20.12
C LYS A 11 10.42 47.16 19.09
N GLN A 12 11.28 47.78 18.29
CA GLN A 12 12.24 47.06 17.43
C GLN A 12 13.22 46.28 18.32
N PRO A 13 13.19 44.94 18.33
CA PRO A 13 14.16 44.16 19.07
C PRO A 13 15.47 44.15 18.26
N ARG A 14 16.55 44.69 18.86
CA ARG A 14 17.91 44.42 18.37
C ARG A 14 18.26 42.97 18.72
N GLY A 15 18.39 42.14 17.69
CA GLY A 15 19.13 40.87 17.67
C GLY A 15 18.65 39.78 18.64
N SER A 16 17.63 39.01 18.27
CA SER A 16 17.26 37.79 19.01
C SER A 16 17.20 36.57 18.09
N ALA A 17 18.38 35.99 17.81
CA ALA A 17 18.52 34.76 17.01
C ALA A 17 17.71 33.57 17.58
N TYR A 18 17.43 33.57 18.89
CA TYR A 18 16.70 32.49 19.56
C TYR A 18 15.18 32.57 19.35
N LEU A 19 14.60 33.77 19.35
CA LEU A 19 13.15 33.94 19.18
C LEU A 19 12.72 33.78 17.73
N GLU A 20 13.59 34.18 16.79
CA GLU A 20 13.33 34.02 15.36
C GLU A 20 13.27 32.54 14.97
N LEU A 21 14.21 31.73 15.45
CA LEU A 21 14.20 30.29 15.24
C LEU A 21 13.04 29.59 15.96
N LEU A 22 12.66 30.04 17.17
CA LEU A 22 11.54 29.48 17.92
C LEU A 22 10.20 29.65 17.18
N MET A 23 9.93 30.84 16.63
CA MET A 23 8.70 31.08 15.87
C MET A 23 8.63 30.19 14.63
N VAL A 24 9.76 29.98 13.94
CA VAL A 24 9.85 29.06 12.81
C VAL A 24 9.53 27.63 13.23
N PHE A 25 10.11 27.12 14.33
CA PHE A 25 9.76 25.79 14.84
C PHE A 25 8.29 25.66 15.25
N ILE A 26 7.69 26.70 15.83
CA ILE A 26 6.26 26.69 16.19
C ILE A 26 5.40 26.58 14.93
N ILE A 27 5.69 27.37 13.89
CA ILE A 27 4.94 27.34 12.63
C ILE A 27 5.16 26.00 11.91
N LEU A 28 6.39 25.48 11.90
CA LEU A 28 6.70 24.16 11.35
C LEU A 28 5.94 23.06 12.10
N ALA A 29 5.95 23.06 13.44
CA ALA A 29 5.22 22.08 14.24
C ALA A 29 3.71 22.14 13.98
N ALA A 30 3.14 23.35 13.87
CA ALA A 30 1.74 23.53 13.52
C ALA A 30 1.42 22.97 12.12
N LEU A 31 2.31 23.16 11.14
CA LEU A 31 2.15 22.62 9.80
C LEU A 31 2.27 21.08 9.81
N PHE A 32 3.28 20.54 10.48
CA PHE A 32 3.49 19.09 10.62
C PHE A 32 2.29 18.41 11.29
N ALA A 33 1.69 19.03 12.30
CA ALA A 33 0.51 18.48 12.97
C ALA A 33 -0.67 18.23 12.02
N ILE A 34 -0.80 19.03 10.96
CA ILE A 34 -1.85 18.87 9.95
C ILE A 34 -1.44 17.84 8.90
N ILE A 35 -0.19 17.87 8.42
CA ILE A 35 0.27 17.06 7.29
C ILE A 35 0.48 15.59 7.66
N VAL A 36 1.06 15.32 8.83
CA VAL A 36 1.48 13.97 9.24
C VAL A 36 0.37 12.92 9.20
N PRO A 37 -0.84 13.11 9.80
CA PRO A 37 -1.88 12.08 9.76
C PRO A 37 -2.34 11.79 8.33
N THR A 38 -2.52 12.83 7.53
CA THR A 38 -2.92 12.70 6.12
C THR A 38 -1.87 11.96 5.30
N TYR A 39 -0.58 12.24 5.52
CA TYR A 39 0.51 11.54 4.84
C TYR A 39 0.48 10.03 5.07
N PHE A 40 0.27 9.59 6.31
CA PHE A 40 0.18 8.15 6.63
C PHE A 40 -1.01 7.47 5.94
N ASP A 41 -2.17 8.13 5.87
CA ASP A 41 -3.33 7.61 5.16
C ASP A 41 -3.08 7.49 3.64
N TYR A 42 -2.32 8.42 3.06
CA TYR A 42 -1.93 8.33 1.64
C TYR A 42 -0.96 7.18 1.37
N VAL A 43 0.03 6.98 2.23
CA VAL A 43 0.96 5.85 2.13
C VAL A 43 0.20 4.54 2.23
N ASP A 44 -0.78 4.45 3.12
CA ASP A 44 -1.62 3.26 3.27
C ASP A 44 -2.42 2.93 2.00
N LYS A 45 -3.09 3.93 1.42
CA LYS A 45 -3.81 3.78 0.14
C LYS A 45 -2.88 3.39 -1.01
N ALA A 46 -1.65 3.91 -1.01
CA ALA A 46 -0.66 3.54 -2.00
C ALA A 46 -0.29 2.06 -1.89
N LYS A 47 -0.08 1.53 -0.67
CA LYS A 47 0.17 0.10 -0.44
C LYS A 47 -0.96 -0.77 -0.97
N LEU A 48 -2.22 -0.41 -0.70
CA LEU A 48 -3.38 -1.14 -1.22
C LEU A 48 -3.40 -1.13 -2.77
N THR A 49 -3.05 0.00 -3.38
CA THR A 49 -2.97 0.13 -4.84
C THR A 49 -1.84 -0.72 -5.42
N LEU A 50 -0.68 -0.78 -4.76
CA LEU A 50 0.43 -1.66 -5.14
C LEU A 50 0.01 -3.13 -5.07
N ALA A 51 -0.59 -3.57 -3.96
CA ALA A 51 -1.13 -4.92 -3.82
C ALA A 51 -2.16 -5.24 -4.92
N HIS A 52 -3.02 -4.29 -5.29
CA HIS A 52 -3.97 -4.48 -6.39
C HIS A 52 -3.28 -4.65 -7.76
N ASN A 53 -2.21 -3.90 -8.04
CA ASN A 53 -1.46 -4.05 -9.28
C ASN A 53 -0.68 -5.38 -9.32
N THR A 54 -0.12 -5.78 -8.18
CA THR A 54 0.62 -7.04 -8.05
C THR A 54 -0.31 -8.24 -8.19
N ILE A 55 -1.50 -8.24 -7.56
CA ILE A 55 -2.47 -9.33 -7.72
C ILE A 55 -3.01 -9.43 -9.16
N ASP A 56 -3.19 -8.29 -9.85
CA ASP A 56 -3.59 -8.28 -11.27
C ASP A 56 -2.50 -8.92 -12.14
N THR A 57 -1.24 -8.63 -11.83
CA THR A 57 -0.09 -9.24 -12.51
C THR A 57 0.00 -10.75 -12.22
N VAL A 58 -0.28 -11.19 -10.98
CA VAL A 58 -0.42 -12.60 -10.63
C VAL A 58 -1.52 -13.26 -11.47
N GLY A 59 -2.69 -12.64 -11.59
CA GLY A 59 -3.78 -13.15 -12.43
C GLY A 59 -3.38 -13.31 -13.90
N LYS A 60 -2.61 -12.37 -14.45
CA LYS A 60 -2.05 -12.47 -15.81
C LYS A 60 -1.05 -13.62 -15.94
N ALA A 61 -0.17 -13.79 -14.96
CA ALA A 61 0.80 -14.90 -14.93
C ALA A 61 0.08 -16.26 -14.88
N LEU A 62 -0.96 -16.40 -14.06
CA LEU A 62 -1.77 -17.62 -13.99
C LEU A 62 -2.51 -17.91 -15.30
N LYS A 63 -3.04 -16.89 -15.97
CA LYS A 63 -3.64 -17.04 -17.31
C LYS A 63 -2.62 -17.47 -18.35
N LEU A 64 -1.40 -16.95 -18.28
CA LEU A 64 -0.31 -17.37 -19.17
C LEU A 64 0.11 -18.82 -18.91
N TYR A 65 0.20 -19.24 -17.64
CA TYR A 65 0.44 -20.63 -17.28
C TYR A 65 -0.66 -21.54 -17.83
N HIS A 66 -1.92 -21.18 -17.62
CA HIS A 66 -3.07 -21.91 -18.15
C HIS A 66 -3.03 -22.03 -19.68
N HIS A 67 -2.64 -20.96 -20.39
CA HIS A 67 -2.48 -21.01 -21.84
C HIS A 67 -1.42 -22.03 -22.29
N LYS A 68 -0.33 -22.18 -21.53
CA LYS A 68 0.75 -23.14 -21.83
C LYS A 68 0.43 -24.58 -21.46
N HIS A 69 -0.22 -24.78 -20.32
CA HIS A 69 -0.43 -26.10 -19.72
C HIS A 69 -1.86 -26.62 -19.83
N GLN A 70 -2.78 -25.84 -20.40
CA GLN A 70 -4.23 -26.14 -20.51
C GLN A 70 -4.93 -26.40 -19.17
N THR A 71 -4.24 -26.22 -18.05
CA THR A 71 -4.79 -26.18 -16.69
C THR A 71 -4.07 -25.11 -15.87
N TYR A 72 -4.75 -24.58 -14.85
CA TYR A 72 -4.09 -23.80 -13.81
C TYR A 72 -3.20 -24.71 -12.93
N PRO A 73 -2.17 -24.16 -12.27
CA PRO A 73 -1.29 -24.95 -11.42
C PRO A 73 -2.09 -25.48 -10.22
N ALA A 74 -1.95 -26.78 -9.91
CA ALA A 74 -2.70 -27.43 -8.83
C ALA A 74 -2.30 -26.91 -7.44
N ASN A 75 -1.04 -26.54 -7.29
CA ASN A 75 -0.49 -25.91 -6.10
C ASN A 75 0.67 -25.00 -6.53
N ILE A 76 0.90 -23.94 -5.77
CA ILE A 76 1.94 -22.95 -5.99
C ILE A 76 2.71 -22.79 -4.68
N ASP A 77 4.02 -22.96 -4.74
CA ASP A 77 4.89 -22.53 -3.66
C ASP A 77 5.14 -21.03 -3.83
N PHE A 78 4.53 -20.20 -2.98
CA PHE A 78 4.71 -18.75 -2.98
C PHE A 78 6.08 -18.31 -2.46
N THR A 79 6.92 -19.22 -1.97
CA THR A 79 8.32 -18.95 -1.60
C THR A 79 9.23 -19.03 -2.82
N SER A 80 9.05 -20.05 -3.66
CA SER A 80 9.90 -20.31 -4.84
C SER A 80 9.24 -19.96 -6.17
N GLY A 81 7.96 -19.62 -6.18
CA GLY A 81 7.18 -19.25 -7.38
C GLY A 81 6.95 -20.40 -8.35
N LYS A 82 7.05 -21.64 -7.85
CA LYS A 82 6.99 -22.87 -8.67
C LYS A 82 5.76 -23.71 -8.36
N ASP A 83 5.41 -24.55 -9.32
CA ASP A 83 4.41 -25.59 -9.15
C ASP A 83 4.99 -26.87 -8.49
N THR A 84 4.14 -27.85 -8.20
CA THR A 84 4.54 -29.15 -7.61
C THR A 84 5.48 -29.98 -8.46
N THR A 85 5.62 -29.66 -9.75
CA THR A 85 6.50 -30.33 -10.70
C THR A 85 7.82 -29.57 -10.87
N GLY A 86 7.97 -28.42 -10.21
CA GLY A 86 9.16 -27.56 -10.28
C GLY A 86 9.13 -26.57 -11.46
N GLY A 87 8.01 -26.48 -12.20
CA GLY A 87 7.79 -25.52 -13.27
C GLY A 87 7.58 -24.12 -12.71
N ALA A 88 8.17 -23.10 -13.36
CA ALA A 88 8.03 -21.71 -12.95
C ALA A 88 6.61 -21.21 -13.26
N VAL A 89 5.88 -20.82 -12.21
CA VAL A 89 4.56 -20.18 -12.29
C VAL A 89 4.72 -18.66 -12.34
N PHE A 90 5.65 -18.13 -11.53
CA PHE A 90 5.96 -16.71 -11.45
C PHE A 90 7.40 -16.41 -11.86
N THR A 91 7.62 -15.18 -12.32
CA THR A 91 8.97 -14.61 -12.51
C THR A 91 9.53 -14.15 -11.17
N GLU A 92 10.84 -14.19 -10.98
CA GLU A 92 11.54 -13.69 -9.78
C GLU A 92 11.09 -12.28 -9.35
N SER A 93 10.96 -11.34 -10.30
CA SER A 93 10.51 -9.97 -10.00
C SER A 93 9.09 -9.89 -9.43
N LEU A 94 8.20 -10.78 -9.87
CA LEU A 94 6.82 -10.83 -9.39
C LEU A 94 6.77 -11.47 -8.00
N LEU A 95 7.63 -12.44 -7.74
CA LEU A 95 7.79 -13.08 -6.43
C LEU A 95 8.20 -12.06 -5.36
N GLU A 96 9.21 -11.24 -5.64
CA GLU A 96 9.64 -10.17 -4.74
C GLU A 96 8.53 -9.14 -4.49
N GLN A 97 7.77 -8.78 -5.53
CA GLN A 97 6.60 -7.90 -5.40
C GLN A 97 5.53 -8.53 -4.51
N ILE A 98 5.26 -9.83 -4.67
CA ILE A 98 4.29 -10.55 -3.83
C ILE A 98 4.72 -10.51 -2.36
N HIS A 99 5.99 -10.79 -2.07
CA HIS A 99 6.50 -10.76 -0.68
C HIS A 99 6.49 -9.36 -0.06
N THR A 100 6.60 -8.33 -0.89
CA THR A 100 6.59 -6.94 -0.43
C THR A 100 5.17 -6.42 -0.19
N ASP A 101 4.25 -6.69 -1.12
CA ASP A 101 2.93 -6.07 -1.16
C ASP A 101 1.87 -6.83 -0.33
N PHE A 102 2.11 -8.12 -0.04
CA PHE A 102 1.20 -8.94 0.76
C PHE A 102 1.84 -9.36 2.09
N SER A 103 1.06 -9.23 3.17
CA SER A 103 1.45 -9.71 4.49
C SER A 103 1.30 -11.22 4.63
N SER A 104 0.33 -11.81 3.93
CA SER A 104 0.10 -13.25 3.89
C SER A 104 -0.59 -13.66 2.60
N ILE A 105 -0.30 -14.88 2.16
CA ILE A 105 -1.11 -15.59 1.18
C ILE A 105 -1.94 -16.61 1.96
N ASP A 106 -3.25 -16.39 2.03
CA ASP A 106 -4.14 -17.09 2.95
C ASP A 106 -4.59 -18.44 2.39
N SER A 107 -4.92 -18.47 1.10
CA SER A 107 -5.26 -19.73 0.42
C SER A 107 -5.11 -19.63 -1.09
N TYR A 108 -4.76 -20.75 -1.71
CA TYR A 108 -4.82 -20.95 -3.15
C TYR A 108 -5.51 -22.28 -3.43
N SER A 109 -6.49 -22.26 -4.34
CA SER A 109 -7.14 -23.46 -4.84
C SER A 109 -7.43 -23.28 -6.33
N SER A 110 -7.30 -24.35 -7.10
CA SER A 110 -7.50 -24.31 -8.54
C SER A 110 -8.29 -25.52 -9.04
N SER A 111 -8.88 -25.32 -10.20
CA SER A 111 -9.57 -26.31 -11.02
C SER A 111 -9.11 -26.10 -12.46
N VAL A 112 -9.62 -26.91 -13.40
CA VAL A 112 -9.22 -26.81 -14.81
C VAL A 112 -9.57 -25.45 -15.40
N SER A 113 -10.77 -24.92 -15.11
CA SER A 113 -11.27 -23.65 -15.67
C SER A 113 -11.22 -22.45 -14.73
N ASP A 114 -11.07 -22.69 -13.43
CA ASP A 114 -11.22 -21.68 -12.39
C ASP A 114 -10.10 -21.76 -11.34
N TYR A 115 -9.89 -20.67 -10.63
CA TYR A 115 -9.01 -20.63 -9.48
C TYR A 115 -9.49 -19.57 -8.48
N THR A 116 -9.10 -19.75 -7.23
CA THR A 116 -9.33 -18.80 -6.14
C THR A 116 -8.01 -18.61 -5.41
N LEU A 117 -7.54 -17.36 -5.37
CA LEU A 117 -6.39 -16.96 -4.56
C LEU A 117 -6.86 -15.88 -3.59
N THR A 118 -6.64 -16.11 -2.31
CA THR A 118 -6.92 -15.15 -1.25
C THR A 118 -5.60 -14.73 -0.64
N ALA A 119 -5.35 -13.42 -0.61
CA ALA A 119 -4.16 -12.83 -0.04
C ALA A 119 -4.51 -11.58 0.76
N THR A 120 -3.74 -11.27 1.79
CA THR A 120 -3.95 -10.12 2.64
C THR A 120 -2.86 -9.08 2.38
N ALA A 121 -3.25 -7.86 2.03
CA ALA A 121 -2.32 -6.79 1.71
C ALA A 121 -1.59 -6.26 2.97
N THR A 122 -0.41 -5.67 2.78
CA THR A 122 0.42 -5.07 3.86
C THR A 122 -0.11 -3.69 4.35
N ASP A 123 -1.36 -3.35 4.01
CA ASP A 123 -2.01 -2.13 4.48
C ASP A 123 -2.41 -2.23 5.96
N LYS A 124 -2.66 -1.08 6.59
CA LYS A 124 -3.01 -0.98 8.01
C LYS A 124 -4.31 -1.71 8.35
N GLN A 125 -5.23 -1.88 7.39
CA GLN A 125 -6.51 -2.55 7.59
C GLN A 125 -6.45 -4.05 7.24
N GLN A 126 -5.30 -4.59 6.85
CA GLN A 126 -5.13 -5.99 6.46
C GLN A 126 -6.22 -6.41 5.45
N THR A 127 -6.31 -5.66 4.36
CA THR A 127 -7.40 -5.85 3.39
C THR A 127 -7.22 -7.16 2.66
N THR A 128 -8.24 -8.02 2.74
CA THR A 128 -8.25 -9.32 2.06
C THR A 128 -8.66 -9.15 0.60
N ILE A 129 -7.84 -9.68 -0.30
CA ILE A 129 -8.02 -9.60 -1.73
C ILE A 129 -8.27 -11.02 -2.26
N LEU A 130 -9.44 -11.21 -2.87
CA LEU A 130 -9.85 -12.43 -3.56
C LEU A 130 -9.64 -12.25 -5.06
N LEU A 131 -8.75 -13.05 -5.64
CA LEU A 131 -8.51 -13.12 -7.06
C LEU A 131 -9.19 -14.36 -7.66
N THR A 132 -9.98 -14.13 -8.71
CA THR A 132 -10.62 -15.16 -9.53
C THR A 132 -10.35 -14.88 -11.01
N PRO A 133 -10.54 -15.85 -11.93
CA PRO A 133 -10.36 -15.60 -13.36
C PRO A 133 -11.25 -14.46 -13.89
N LYS A 134 -12.41 -14.26 -13.25
CA LYS A 134 -13.42 -13.25 -13.57
C LYS A 134 -13.05 -11.84 -13.10
N GLY A 135 -12.10 -11.72 -12.17
CA GLY A 135 -11.66 -10.44 -11.64
C GLY A 135 -11.20 -10.50 -10.19
N ILE A 136 -10.84 -9.32 -9.68
CA ILE A 136 -10.38 -9.10 -8.32
C ILE A 136 -11.54 -8.55 -7.49
N GLN A 137 -11.74 -9.12 -6.30
CA GLN A 137 -12.70 -8.64 -5.31
C GLN A 137 -11.96 -8.30 -4.03
N THR A 138 -12.22 -7.12 -3.48
CA THR A 138 -11.64 -6.68 -2.20
C THR A 138 -12.69 -6.84 -1.10
N GLY A 139 -12.36 -7.60 -0.07
CA GLY A 139 -13.16 -7.71 1.15
C GLY A 139 -12.42 -7.06 2.31
N LYS A 140 -13.14 -6.36 3.17
CA LYS A 140 -12.64 -5.96 4.48
C LYS A 140 -13.13 -7.00 5.48
N GLU A 141 -12.23 -7.69 6.19
CA GLU A 141 -12.65 -8.51 7.32
C GLU A 141 -13.27 -7.57 8.39
N PRO A 142 -14.43 -7.91 8.97
CA PRO A 142 -15.18 -7.03 9.89
C PRO A 142 -14.41 -6.61 11.14
#